data_AF-A0A0G3BJG1-F1
#
_entry.id   AF-A0A0G3BJG1-F1
#
_cell.length_a   1.000
_cell.length_b   1.000
_cell.length_c   1.000
_cell.angle_alpha   90.00
_cell.angle_beta   90.00
_cell.angle_gamma   90.00
#
_symmetry.space_group_name_H-M   'P 1'
#
loop_
_entity.id
_entity.type
_entity.pdbx_description
1 polymer ?
#
loop_
_entity_poly.entity_id
_entity_poly.type
_entity_poly.pdbx_seq_one_letter_code
_entity_poly.pdbx_strand_id
1 'polypeptide(L)'
;LTAIGEETDLAKLAEVGKKGVDLLLSESTNAEIPGYTPSEVKVVQRLESLITEATGRVIITSFASNVYRLKKVIEIAKKTEKKIALLGSSLLKYMRVIQNAGLWKIDSLVFLQASAIGKTRKNKLIIFCTGSQGEERAVLSRLAHQSYPGWKIEKDDTIILTSSPIMDNRLNVEKISNKLFALGAKVYENSKEDLLHAS
;
A
#
# COMPACT_ATOMS: atom_id res chain seq x y z
N LEU A 1 -3.46 19.03 2.00
CA LEU A 1 -2.06 18.73 1.64
C LEU A 1 -1.29 18.49 2.92
N THR A 2 -1.29 17.26 3.42
CA THR A 2 -0.43 16.88 4.55
C THR A 2 0.28 15.62 4.14
N ALA A 3 1.59 15.74 3.92
CA ALA A 3 2.43 14.61 3.64
C ALA A 3 2.60 13.76 4.90
N ILE A 4 2.89 12.47 4.73
CA ILE A 4 3.28 11.59 5.84
C ILE A 4 4.76 11.75 6.21
N GLY A 5 5.51 12.48 5.40
CA GLY A 5 6.92 12.82 5.59
C GLY A 5 7.13 14.32 5.77
N GLU A 6 8.28 14.80 5.30
CA GLU A 6 8.60 16.23 5.31
C GLU A 6 7.61 17.01 4.43
N GLU A 7 7.15 18.15 4.95
CA GLU A 7 6.28 19.04 4.21
C GLU A 7 7.07 19.80 3.15
N THR A 8 6.39 20.13 2.05
CA THR A 8 6.96 21.00 1.03
C THR A 8 7.30 22.36 1.65
N ASP A 9 8.54 22.81 1.46
CA ASP A 9 8.99 24.11 1.97
C ASP A 9 8.44 25.27 1.12
N LEU A 10 7.20 25.66 1.44
CA LEU A 10 6.50 26.76 0.76
C LEU A 10 7.19 28.11 0.98
N ALA A 11 7.85 28.29 2.13
CA ALA A 11 8.57 29.54 2.44
C ALA A 11 9.75 29.72 1.50
N LYS A 12 10.53 28.65 1.29
CA LYS A 12 11.65 28.64 0.34
C LYS A 12 11.18 28.80 -1.10
N LEU A 13 10.08 28.17 -1.49
CA LEU A 13 9.49 28.38 -2.82
C LEU A 13 9.09 29.85 -3.04
N ALA A 14 8.48 30.49 -2.04
CA ALA A 14 8.13 31.91 -2.09
C ALA A 14 9.39 32.81 -2.13
N GLU A 15 10.45 32.47 -1.40
CA GLU A 15 11.73 33.17 -1.44
C GLU A 15 12.36 33.09 -2.84
N VAL A 16 12.37 31.91 -3.47
CA VAL A 16 12.85 31.72 -4.85
C VAL A 16 12.01 32.55 -5.83
N GLY A 17 10.68 32.53 -5.69
CA GLY A 17 9.79 33.37 -6.51
C GLY A 17 10.09 34.86 -6.40
N LYS A 18 10.41 35.35 -5.20
CA LYS A 18 10.79 36.76 -4.97
C LYS A 18 12.12 37.15 -5.60
N LYS A 19 13.03 36.20 -5.83
CA LYS A 19 14.34 36.46 -6.48
C LYS A 19 14.23 36.58 -8.01
N GLY A 20 13.06 36.32 -8.58
CA GLY A 20 12.85 36.24 -10.03
C GLY A 20 13.12 34.83 -10.55
N VAL A 21 12.25 34.34 -11.43
CA VAL A 21 12.33 33.01 -12.04
C VAL A 21 12.05 33.14 -13.53
N ASP A 22 13.03 32.83 -14.37
CA ASP A 22 12.91 32.92 -15.84
C ASP A 22 12.14 31.73 -16.44
N LEU A 23 12.26 30.54 -15.83
CA LEU A 23 11.61 29.31 -16.28
C LEU A 23 11.20 28.43 -15.09
N LEU A 24 9.93 28.01 -15.08
CA LEU A 24 9.40 27.01 -14.16
C LEU A 24 9.06 25.73 -14.94
N LEU A 25 9.66 24.62 -14.54
CA LEU A 25 9.28 23.29 -15.00
C LEU A 25 8.37 22.65 -13.94
N SER A 26 7.07 22.61 -14.23
CA SER A 26 6.07 22.02 -13.33
C SER A 26 5.69 20.61 -13.80
N GLU A 27 5.43 19.74 -12.83
CA GLU A 27 4.85 18.41 -13.04
C GLU A 27 3.36 18.57 -13.45
N SER A 28 2.90 17.78 -14.44
CA SER A 28 1.61 18.00 -15.12
C SER A 28 0.69 16.77 -15.14
N THR A 29 1.07 15.64 -14.53
CA THR A 29 0.35 14.35 -14.63
C THR A 29 -1.10 14.46 -14.20
N ASN A 30 -1.39 15.27 -13.18
CA ASN A 30 -2.74 15.48 -12.65
C ASN A 30 -3.33 16.86 -12.97
N ALA A 31 -2.76 17.63 -13.92
CA ALA A 31 -3.20 18.99 -14.21
C ALA A 31 -4.65 19.08 -14.72
N GLU A 32 -5.17 18.00 -15.32
CA GLU A 32 -6.55 17.92 -15.81
C GLU A 32 -7.59 17.63 -14.72
N ILE A 33 -7.16 17.26 -13.50
CA ILE A 33 -8.06 16.91 -12.39
C ILE A 33 -8.22 18.15 -11.49
N PRO A 34 -9.41 18.77 -11.45
CA PRO A 34 -9.60 19.96 -10.63
C PRO A 34 -9.61 19.63 -9.14
N GLY A 35 -9.28 20.64 -8.32
CA GLY A 35 -9.32 20.54 -6.86
C GLY A 35 -7.97 20.20 -6.25
N TYR A 36 -8.01 19.43 -5.15
CA TYR A 36 -6.81 19.11 -4.37
C TYR A 36 -6.73 17.61 -4.11
N THR A 37 -5.51 17.08 -4.13
CA THR A 37 -5.25 15.72 -3.68
C THR A 37 -5.72 15.54 -2.23
N PRO A 38 -6.47 14.47 -1.93
CA PRO A 38 -6.79 14.10 -0.56
C PRO A 38 -5.54 13.96 0.32
N SER A 39 -5.68 14.22 1.61
CA SER A 39 -4.56 14.00 2.54
C SER A 39 -4.28 12.52 2.69
N GLU A 40 -3.00 12.14 2.61
CA GLU A 40 -2.53 10.79 2.89
C GLU A 40 -2.82 10.39 4.37
N VAL A 41 -3.00 11.36 5.28
CA VAL A 41 -3.49 11.09 6.66
C VAL A 41 -4.86 10.41 6.63
N LYS A 42 -5.76 10.84 5.75
CA LYS A 42 -7.09 10.23 5.62
C LYS A 42 -7.01 8.81 5.05
N VAL A 43 -6.10 8.57 4.10
CA VAL A 43 -5.80 7.22 3.59
C VAL A 43 -5.36 6.31 4.72
N VAL A 44 -4.44 6.77 5.58
CA VAL A 44 -3.95 5.98 6.72
C VAL A 44 -5.06 5.70 7.74
N GLN A 45 -5.89 6.69 8.05
CA GLN A 45 -7.03 6.50 8.95
C GLN A 45 -7.99 5.42 8.42
N ARG A 46 -8.26 5.44 7.11
CA ARG A 46 -9.12 4.41 6.51
C ARG A 46 -8.47 3.03 6.53
N LEU A 47 -7.17 2.94 6.21
CA LEU A 47 -6.41 1.70 6.32
C LEU A 47 -6.45 1.13 7.74
N GLU A 48 -6.27 1.99 8.75
CA GLU A 48 -6.31 1.59 10.15
C GLU A 48 -7.68 1.03 10.57
N SER A 49 -8.77 1.67 10.14
CA SER A 49 -10.15 1.19 10.37
C SER A 49 -10.34 -0.20 9.75
N LEU A 50 -10.00 -0.38 8.47
CA LEU A 50 -10.13 -1.67 7.79
C LEU A 50 -9.28 -2.77 8.42
N ILE A 51 -8.04 -2.46 8.81
CA ILE A 51 -7.15 -3.43 9.48
C ILE A 51 -7.70 -3.86 10.84
N THR A 52 -8.32 -2.93 11.56
CA THR A 52 -8.89 -3.15 12.90
C THR A 52 -10.18 -3.95 12.84
N GLU A 53 -11.05 -3.66 11.87
CA GLU A 53 -12.34 -4.33 11.65
C GLU A 53 -12.22 -5.75 11.08
N ALA A 54 -11.10 -6.03 10.40
CA ALA A 54 -10.89 -7.32 9.75
C ALA A 54 -10.80 -8.49 10.75
N THR A 55 -11.69 -9.47 10.55
CA THR A 55 -11.75 -10.72 11.32
C THR A 55 -10.79 -11.79 10.80
N GLY A 56 -10.47 -11.75 9.50
CA GLY A 56 -9.54 -12.64 8.81
C GLY A 56 -8.12 -12.09 8.71
N ARG A 57 -7.35 -12.59 7.73
CA ARG A 57 -6.07 -11.97 7.37
C ARG A 57 -6.34 -10.68 6.62
N VAL A 58 -5.43 -9.72 6.77
CA VAL A 58 -5.46 -8.49 5.95
C VAL A 58 -4.34 -8.56 4.93
N ILE A 59 -4.68 -8.44 3.65
CA ILE A 59 -3.74 -8.43 2.53
C ILE A 59 -3.78 -7.03 1.92
N ILE A 60 -2.67 -6.31 1.99
CA ILE A 60 -2.54 -4.92 1.52
C ILE A 60 -1.60 -4.92 0.34
N THR A 61 -2.04 -4.36 -0.78
CA THR A 61 -1.20 -4.20 -1.98
C THR A 61 -0.75 -2.76 -2.13
N SER A 62 0.49 -2.57 -2.53
CA SER A 62 1.03 -1.23 -2.81
C SER A 62 2.18 -1.31 -3.82
N PHE A 63 2.49 -0.17 -4.43
CA PHE A 63 3.74 -0.01 -5.16
C PHE A 63 4.92 -0.19 -4.21
N ALA A 64 5.91 -0.95 -4.62
CA ALA A 64 7.07 -1.24 -3.77
C ALA A 64 7.88 0.02 -3.39
N SER A 65 7.82 1.05 -4.23
CA SER A 65 8.45 2.36 -4.00
C SER A 65 7.69 3.24 -3.01
N ASN A 66 6.42 2.95 -2.69
CA ASN A 66 5.68 3.72 -1.69
C ASN A 66 6.00 3.23 -0.28
N VAL A 67 7.20 3.58 0.15
CA VAL A 67 7.75 3.16 1.44
C VAL A 67 7.03 3.85 2.60
N TYR A 68 6.52 5.07 2.43
CA TYR A 68 5.74 5.74 3.48
C TYR A 68 4.45 4.98 3.84
N ARG A 69 3.77 4.40 2.85
CA ARG A 69 2.62 3.50 3.08
C ARG A 69 2.99 2.33 3.96
N LEU A 70 4.10 1.66 3.64
CA LEU A 70 4.60 0.53 4.42
C LEU A 70 4.96 0.94 5.85
N LYS A 71 5.61 2.09 6.04
CA LYS A 71 5.92 2.64 7.37
C LYS A 71 4.66 2.76 8.23
N LYS A 72 3.57 3.29 7.68
CA LYS A 72 2.30 3.43 8.41
C LYS A 72 1.60 2.11 8.67
N VAL A 73 1.64 1.18 7.72
CA VAL A 73 1.15 -0.18 7.98
C VAL A 73 1.93 -0.84 9.12
N ILE A 74 3.25 -0.63 9.22
CA ILE A 74 4.07 -1.11 10.35
C ILE A 74 3.62 -0.50 11.68
N GLU A 75 3.35 0.82 11.71
CA GLU A 75 2.82 1.49 12.90
C GLU A 75 1.46 0.93 13.32
N ILE A 76 0.54 0.75 12.36
CA ILE A 76 -0.80 0.17 12.60
C ILE A 76 -0.68 -1.28 13.09
N ALA A 77 0.21 -2.07 12.51
CA ALA A 77 0.44 -3.46 12.91
C ALA A 77 0.89 -3.55 14.38
N LYS A 78 1.79 -2.66 14.81
CA LYS A 78 2.20 -2.58 16.21
C LYS A 78 1.02 -2.23 17.12
N LYS A 79 0.23 -1.22 16.76
CA LYS A 79 -0.94 -0.79 17.54
C LYS A 79 -2.03 -1.86 17.65
N THR A 80 -2.21 -2.66 16.59
CA THR A 80 -3.21 -3.75 16.52
C THR A 80 -2.65 -5.11 16.93
N GLU A 81 -1.38 -5.16 17.38
CA GLU A 81 -0.63 -6.37 17.73
C GLU A 81 -0.64 -7.45 16.63
N LYS A 82 -0.66 -7.03 15.37
CA LYS A 82 -0.58 -7.93 14.21
C LYS A 82 0.87 -8.02 13.75
N LYS A 83 1.26 -9.18 13.21
CA LYS A 83 2.54 -9.38 12.54
C LYS A 83 2.42 -9.05 11.05
N ILE A 84 3.51 -8.62 10.43
CA ILE A 84 3.56 -8.31 8.99
C ILE A 84 4.43 -9.31 8.24
N ALA A 85 3.90 -9.92 7.18
CA ALA A 85 4.70 -10.61 6.18
C ALA A 85 4.87 -9.73 4.93
N LEU A 86 6.12 -9.47 4.52
CA LEU A 86 6.44 -8.72 3.30
C LEU A 86 6.65 -9.67 2.13
N LEU A 87 5.81 -9.57 1.11
CA LEU A 87 5.85 -10.48 -0.04
C LEU A 87 6.11 -9.73 -1.34
N GLY A 88 7.29 -9.97 -1.94
CA GLY A 88 7.69 -9.42 -3.24
C GLY A 88 9.16 -9.02 -3.23
N SER A 89 9.90 -9.42 -4.26
CA SER A 89 11.35 -9.16 -4.36
C SER A 89 11.67 -7.67 -4.33
N SER A 90 10.87 -6.85 -5.02
CA SER A 90 11.03 -5.39 -5.01
C SER A 90 10.82 -4.80 -3.61
N LEU A 91 9.80 -5.24 -2.86
CA LEU A 91 9.56 -4.78 -1.49
C LEU A 91 10.73 -5.10 -0.57
N LEU A 92 11.23 -6.34 -0.64
CA LEU A 92 12.39 -6.75 0.16
C LEU A 92 13.65 -5.96 -0.21
N LYS A 93 13.84 -5.63 -1.50
CA LYS A 93 14.94 -4.77 -1.96
C LYS A 93 14.83 -3.37 -1.36
N TYR A 94 13.68 -2.70 -1.47
CA TYR A 94 13.48 -1.36 -0.91
C TYR A 94 13.67 -1.33 0.61
N MET A 95 13.16 -2.35 1.32
CA MET A 95 13.34 -2.46 2.77
C MET A 95 14.82 -2.60 3.17
N ARG A 96 15.59 -3.40 2.43
CA ARG A 96 17.04 -3.53 2.67
C ARG A 96 17.76 -2.20 2.45
N VAL A 97 17.41 -1.46 1.39
CA VAL A 97 17.99 -0.14 1.11
C VAL A 97 17.69 0.83 2.26
N ILE A 98 16.44 0.88 2.74
CA ILE A 98 16.03 1.74 3.86
C ILE A 98 16.79 1.41 5.15
N GLN A 99 16.94 0.11 5.46
CA GLN A 99 17.68 -0.34 6.64
C GLN A 99 19.16 0.00 6.55
N ASN A 100 19.79 -0.25 5.40
CA ASN A 100 21.20 0.04 5.17
C ASN A 100 21.50 1.54 5.20
N ALA A 101 20.57 2.37 4.71
CA ALA A 101 20.68 3.82 4.76
C ALA A 101 20.37 4.41 6.15
N GLY A 102 19.96 3.59 7.12
CA GLY A 102 19.63 4.04 8.47
C GLY A 102 18.39 4.94 8.55
N LEU A 103 17.56 4.97 7.50
CA LEU A 103 16.43 5.91 7.39
C LEU A 103 15.33 5.59 8.40
N TRP A 104 15.08 4.31 8.69
CA TRP A 104 14.05 3.88 9.63
C TRP A 104 14.61 3.00 10.74
N LYS A 105 14.17 3.27 11.97
CA LYS A 105 14.32 2.35 13.10
C LYS A 105 13.14 1.38 13.10
N ILE A 106 13.35 0.18 12.56
CA ILE A 106 12.30 -0.83 12.46
C ILE A 106 12.55 -1.93 13.46
N ASP A 107 11.55 -2.18 14.29
CA ASP A 107 11.54 -3.33 15.20
C ASP A 107 11.32 -4.60 14.37
N SER A 108 12.34 -5.44 14.25
CA SER A 108 12.25 -6.69 13.49
C SER A 108 11.20 -7.65 14.03
N LEU A 109 10.80 -7.52 15.30
CA LEU A 109 9.78 -8.38 15.92
C LEU A 109 8.40 -8.20 15.27
N VAL A 110 8.13 -7.08 14.60
CA VAL A 110 6.86 -6.89 13.87
C VAL A 110 6.76 -7.80 12.65
N PHE A 111 7.89 -8.20 12.08
CA PHE A 111 7.92 -8.96 10.84
C PHE A 111 7.83 -10.47 11.08
N LEU A 112 7.21 -11.14 10.12
CA LEU A 112 7.04 -12.57 10.05
C LEU A 112 7.58 -13.08 8.71
N GLN A 113 8.33 -14.19 8.76
CA GLN A 113 8.80 -14.85 7.54
C GLN A 113 7.63 -15.46 6.77
N ALA A 114 7.72 -15.45 5.43
CA ALA A 114 6.66 -15.96 4.55
C ALA A 114 6.28 -17.43 4.87
N SER A 115 7.25 -18.25 5.28
CA SER A 115 7.04 -19.67 5.67
C SER A 115 6.15 -19.84 6.90
N ALA A 116 6.04 -18.83 7.76
CA ALA A 116 5.23 -18.88 8.98
C ALA A 116 3.78 -18.42 8.77
N ILE A 117 3.44 -17.89 7.58
CA ILE A 117 2.09 -17.35 7.29
C ILE A 117 1.01 -18.42 7.56
N GLY A 118 1.17 -19.62 6.99
CA GLY A 118 0.20 -20.70 7.13
C GLY A 118 0.03 -21.24 8.56
N LYS A 119 0.96 -20.92 9.48
CA LYS A 119 0.94 -21.37 10.88
C LYS A 119 0.50 -20.26 11.85
N THR A 120 0.33 -19.04 11.36
CA THR A 120 -0.01 -17.87 12.19
C THR A 120 -1.53 -17.70 12.29
N ARG A 121 -2.03 -17.26 13.45
CA ARG A 121 -3.46 -16.95 13.61
C ARG A 121 -3.86 -15.86 12.61
N LYS A 122 -4.91 -16.14 11.83
CA LYS A 122 -5.36 -15.31 10.69
C LYS A 122 -5.59 -13.84 11.09
N ASN A 123 -6.32 -13.62 12.18
CA ASN A 123 -6.65 -12.28 12.70
C ASN A 123 -5.46 -11.50 13.28
N LYS A 124 -4.29 -12.14 13.41
CA LYS A 124 -3.04 -11.53 13.88
C LYS A 124 -2.03 -11.30 12.75
N LEU A 125 -2.47 -11.36 11.49
CA LEU A 125 -1.60 -11.27 10.33
C LEU A 125 -2.01 -10.18 9.35
N ILE A 126 -1.02 -9.38 8.96
CA ILE A 126 -1.06 -8.50 7.80
C ILE A 126 -0.05 -9.03 6.78
N ILE A 127 -0.46 -9.13 5.53
CA ILE A 127 0.40 -9.47 4.40
C ILE A 127 0.51 -8.22 3.53
N PHE A 128 1.70 -7.67 3.41
CA PHE A 128 1.97 -6.50 2.57
C PHE A 128 2.70 -6.96 1.31
N CYS A 129 2.08 -6.80 0.15
CA CYS A 129 2.57 -7.43 -1.07
C CYS A 129 2.53 -6.53 -2.32
N THR A 130 3.27 -6.95 -3.35
CA THR A 130 3.22 -6.33 -4.68
C THR A 130 2.06 -6.87 -5.52
N GLY A 131 1.77 -6.18 -6.63
CA GLY A 131 0.77 -6.62 -7.61
C GLY A 131 -0.45 -5.71 -7.68
N SER A 132 -0.34 -4.47 -7.24
CA SER A 132 -1.47 -3.55 -7.16
C SER A 132 -1.93 -3.05 -8.54
N GLN A 133 -1.18 -3.36 -9.61
CA GLN A 133 -1.54 -3.06 -11.01
C GLN A 133 -1.96 -4.33 -11.78
N GLY A 134 -2.19 -5.45 -11.10
CA GLY A 134 -2.60 -6.70 -11.74
C GLY A 134 -1.48 -7.35 -12.55
N GLU A 135 -0.21 -7.10 -12.22
CA GLU A 135 0.92 -7.70 -12.93
C GLU A 135 0.92 -9.22 -12.74
N GLU A 136 0.97 -9.96 -13.85
CA GLU A 136 0.73 -11.41 -13.88
C GLU A 136 1.63 -12.19 -12.90
N ARG A 137 2.90 -11.81 -12.80
CA ARG A 137 3.91 -12.47 -11.95
C ARG A 137 3.98 -11.93 -10.52
N ALA A 138 3.23 -10.88 -10.19
CA ALA A 138 3.24 -10.29 -8.87
C ALA A 138 2.50 -11.16 -7.84
N VAL A 139 2.72 -10.85 -6.57
CA VAL A 139 2.21 -11.68 -5.47
C VAL A 139 0.68 -11.70 -5.46
N LEU A 140 0.01 -10.55 -5.63
CA LEU A 140 -1.45 -10.49 -5.65
C LEU A 140 -2.05 -11.40 -6.75
N SER A 141 -1.49 -11.36 -7.96
CA SER A 141 -1.96 -12.21 -9.06
C SER A 141 -1.85 -13.70 -8.72
N ARG A 142 -0.72 -14.12 -8.13
CA ARG A 142 -0.52 -15.50 -7.69
C ARG A 142 -1.48 -15.92 -6.58
N LEU A 143 -1.81 -14.99 -5.67
CA LEU A 143 -2.79 -15.21 -4.62
C LEU A 143 -4.21 -15.37 -5.19
N ALA A 144 -4.61 -14.51 -6.12
CA ALA A 144 -5.89 -14.60 -6.82
C ALA A 144 -6.03 -15.91 -7.63
N HIS A 145 -4.91 -16.45 -8.14
CA HIS A 145 -4.86 -17.74 -8.82
C HIS A 145 -4.61 -18.94 -7.89
N GLN A 146 -4.56 -18.73 -6.57
CA GLN A 146 -4.33 -19.78 -5.57
C GLN A 146 -3.03 -20.59 -5.80
N SER A 147 -2.03 -19.95 -6.42
CA SER A 147 -0.75 -20.54 -6.83
C SER A 147 0.44 -20.04 -5.99
N TYR A 148 0.17 -19.22 -4.97
CA TYR A 148 1.19 -18.82 -4.01
C TYR A 148 1.54 -19.99 -3.06
N PRO A 149 2.83 -20.31 -2.82
CA PRO A 149 3.21 -21.44 -1.99
C PRO A 149 2.84 -21.28 -0.51
N GLY A 150 2.44 -22.39 0.11
CA GLY A 150 2.30 -22.53 1.56
C GLY A 150 0.97 -22.05 2.15
N TRP A 151 0.19 -21.26 1.43
CA TRP A 151 -1.14 -20.83 1.87
C TRP A 151 -1.99 -20.32 0.69
N LYS A 152 -3.30 -20.21 0.92
CA LYS A 152 -4.30 -19.85 -0.08
C LYS A 152 -5.18 -18.73 0.44
N ILE A 153 -5.73 -17.89 -0.44
CA ILE A 153 -6.79 -16.94 -0.06
C ILE A 153 -7.98 -17.76 0.42
N GLU A 154 -8.57 -17.31 1.52
CA GLU A 154 -9.72 -17.96 2.15
C GLU A 154 -10.89 -17.00 2.24
N LYS A 155 -12.08 -17.55 2.43
CA LYS A 155 -13.28 -16.76 2.69
C LYS A 155 -13.04 -15.82 3.88
N ASP A 156 -13.56 -14.61 3.78
CA ASP A 156 -13.46 -13.54 4.78
C ASP A 156 -12.05 -12.93 4.97
N ASP A 157 -11.06 -13.31 4.15
CA ASP A 157 -9.84 -12.49 4.03
C ASP A 157 -10.20 -11.09 3.53
N THR A 158 -9.53 -10.08 4.07
CA THR A 158 -9.68 -8.68 3.65
C THR A 158 -8.54 -8.30 2.72
N ILE A 159 -8.85 -7.96 1.48
CA ILE A 159 -7.90 -7.44 0.49
C ILE A 159 -8.09 -5.94 0.37
N ILE A 160 -7.00 -5.17 0.50
CA ILE A 160 -7.02 -3.72 0.38
C ILE A 160 -6.08 -3.30 -0.75
N LEU A 161 -6.66 -2.75 -1.82
CA LEU A 161 -5.92 -2.27 -2.98
C LEU A 161 -5.61 -0.77 -2.82
N THR A 162 -4.37 -0.44 -2.42
CA THR A 162 -3.99 0.94 -2.03
C THR A 162 -3.42 1.79 -3.17
N SER A 163 -3.74 1.43 -4.41
CA SER A 163 -3.34 2.20 -5.60
C SER A 163 -4.46 2.29 -6.60
N SER A 164 -4.54 3.43 -7.28
CA SER A 164 -5.35 3.57 -8.48
C SER A 164 -4.72 2.79 -9.63
N PRO A 165 -5.51 2.02 -10.41
CA PRO A 165 -5.02 1.40 -11.63
C PRO A 165 -4.60 2.48 -12.63
N ILE A 166 -3.41 2.32 -13.21
CA ILE A 166 -3.00 3.08 -14.38
C ILE A 166 -3.92 2.66 -15.54
N MET A 167 -4.22 3.59 -16.46
CA MET A 167 -5.23 3.39 -17.52
C MET A 167 -5.12 2.02 -18.23
N ASP A 168 -3.92 1.65 -18.67
CA ASP A 168 -3.68 0.39 -19.38
C ASP A 168 -3.87 -0.87 -18.52
N ASN A 169 -3.78 -0.73 -17.19
CA ASN A 169 -3.84 -1.84 -16.25
C ASN A 169 -5.23 -2.08 -15.65
N ARG A 170 -6.22 -1.21 -15.92
CA ARG A 170 -7.57 -1.31 -15.34
C ARG A 170 -8.19 -2.69 -15.51
N LEU A 171 -8.18 -3.23 -16.72
CA LEU A 171 -8.71 -4.58 -17.02
C LEU A 171 -7.99 -5.69 -16.26
N ASN A 172 -6.68 -5.55 -16.03
CA ASN A 172 -5.90 -6.54 -15.29
C ASN A 172 -6.26 -6.50 -13.80
N VAL A 173 -6.35 -5.30 -13.21
CA VAL A 173 -6.78 -5.13 -11.82
C VAL A 173 -8.19 -5.66 -11.61
N GLU A 174 -9.13 -5.35 -12.50
CA GLU A 174 -10.52 -5.86 -12.44
C GLU A 174 -10.59 -7.38 -12.49
N LYS A 175 -9.84 -8.02 -13.41
CA LYS A 175 -9.77 -9.49 -13.49
C LYS A 175 -9.25 -10.12 -12.19
N ILE A 176 -8.23 -9.52 -11.58
CA ILE A 176 -7.67 -9.99 -10.31
C ILE A 176 -8.68 -9.78 -9.17
N SER A 177 -9.32 -8.60 -9.11
CA SER A 177 -10.35 -8.29 -8.12
C SER A 177 -11.52 -9.26 -8.19
N ASN A 178 -12.06 -9.51 -9.40
CA ASN A 178 -13.15 -10.47 -9.62
C ASN A 178 -12.79 -11.89 -9.16
N LYS A 179 -11.55 -12.34 -9.38
CA LYS A 179 -11.08 -13.64 -8.88
C LYS A 179 -11.05 -13.66 -7.35
N LEU A 180 -10.58 -12.59 -6.71
CA LEU A 180 -10.54 -12.50 -5.25
C LEU A 180 -11.95 -12.48 -4.65
N PHE A 181 -12.89 -11.75 -5.27
CA PHE A 181 -14.31 -11.81 -4.89
C PHE A 181 -14.91 -13.21 -5.05
N ALA A 182 -14.62 -13.90 -6.16
CA ALA A 182 -15.09 -15.27 -6.39
C ALA A 182 -14.55 -16.28 -5.36
N LEU A 183 -13.42 -15.98 -4.72
CA LEU A 183 -12.85 -16.77 -3.62
C LEU A 183 -13.50 -16.46 -2.25
N GLY A 184 -14.43 -15.50 -2.20
CA GLY A 184 -15.13 -15.09 -0.97
C GLY A 184 -14.33 -14.11 -0.12
N ALA A 185 -13.32 -13.45 -0.67
CA ALA A 185 -12.59 -12.38 0.00
C ALA A 185 -13.39 -11.06 -0.04
N LYS A 186 -13.17 -10.21 0.97
CA LYS A 186 -13.68 -8.84 1.00
C LYS A 186 -12.64 -7.93 0.35
N VAL A 187 -12.91 -7.42 -0.85
CA VAL A 187 -11.98 -6.56 -1.57
C VAL A 187 -12.40 -5.10 -1.42
N TYR A 188 -11.46 -4.26 -1.00
CA TYR A 188 -11.61 -2.82 -0.88
C TYR A 188 -10.70 -2.13 -1.91
N GLU A 189 -11.28 -1.25 -2.70
CA GLU A 189 -10.62 -0.50 -3.76
C GLU A 189 -10.77 1.00 -3.52
N ASN A 190 -9.83 1.78 -4.05
CA ASN A 190 -9.92 3.23 -3.91
C ASN A 190 -11.12 3.77 -4.71
N SER A 191 -12.05 4.42 -4.03
CA SER A 191 -13.23 5.05 -4.60
C SER A 191 -13.52 6.41 -3.95
N LYS A 192 -14.63 7.07 -4.31
CA LYS A 192 -15.06 8.29 -3.64
C LYS A 192 -15.51 8.03 -2.20
N GLU A 193 -16.04 6.83 -1.96
CA GLU A 193 -16.56 6.36 -0.67
C GLU A 193 -15.44 5.75 0.18
N ASP A 194 -14.44 5.12 -0.44
CA ASP A 194 -13.30 4.49 0.22
C ASP A 194 -11.97 5.10 -0.23
N LEU A 195 -11.49 6.06 0.55
CA LEU A 195 -10.21 6.72 0.31
C LEU A 195 -9.04 5.83 0.74
N LEU A 196 -8.46 5.11 -0.21
CA LEU A 196 -7.36 4.15 0.00
C LEU A 196 -6.09 4.50 -0.78
N HIS A 197 -6.15 5.56 -1.58
CA HIS A 197 -5.03 6.09 -2.34
C HIS A 197 -5.14 7.62 -2.48
N ALA A 198 -3.99 8.28 -2.48
CA ALA A 198 -3.83 9.67 -2.88
C ALA A 198 -2.71 9.73 -3.91
N SER A 199 -2.94 10.48 -4.99
CA SER A 199 -2.00 10.69 -6.10
C SER A 199 -0.95 11.74 -5.78
#